data_AF-A0A5R9ADP7-F1
#
_entry.id   AF-A0A5R9ADP7-F1
#
_cell.length_a   1.000
_cell.length_b   1.000
_cell.length_c   1.000
_cell.angle_alpha   90.00
_cell.angle_beta   90.00
_cell.angle_gamma   90.00
#
_symmetry.space_group_name_H-M   'P 1'
#
loop_
_entity.id
_entity.type
_entity.pdbx_description
1 polymer ?
#
loop_
_entity_poly.entity_id
_entity_poly.type
_entity_poly.pdbx_seq_one_letter_code
_entity_poly.pdbx_strand_id
1 'polypeptide(L)'
;MHSPFVYDYVTKCLYKKNKLRLPITEKVLIKSISYFDYKTVRLLVNNEDIAQKIKTNCPTVSLINNNSDVIFGNINDLQSSDLEIHKLKSITMLVVDGIHKNKNTLERWERLKELDCVRVTVDIFYCGVVFFRKEQVKEHFKIRI
;
A
#
# COMPACT_ATOMS: atom_id res chain seq x y z
N MET A 1 20.00 -11.93 5.93
CA MET A 1 19.60 -11.90 4.50
C MET A 1 18.47 -10.89 4.38
N HIS A 2 18.67 -9.77 3.67
CA HIS A 2 17.56 -8.85 3.39
C HIS A 2 16.62 -9.48 2.37
N SER A 3 15.31 -9.41 2.59
CA SER A 3 14.28 -9.87 1.65
C SER A 3 14.56 -9.34 0.23
N PRO A 4 14.98 -10.17 -0.74
CA PRO A 4 15.33 -9.70 -2.09
C PRO A 4 14.16 -8.98 -2.75
N PHE A 5 12.94 -9.44 -2.47
CA PHE A 5 11.69 -8.81 -2.89
C PHE A 5 11.57 -7.36 -2.42
N VAL A 6 11.78 -7.10 -1.11
CA VAL A 6 11.67 -5.74 -0.56
C VAL A 6 12.80 -4.87 -1.07
N TYR A 7 14.02 -5.40 -1.12
CA TYR A 7 15.16 -4.68 -1.68
C TYR A 7 14.89 -4.22 -3.12
N ASP A 8 14.38 -5.12 -3.97
CA ASP A 8 14.04 -4.81 -5.35
C ASP A 8 12.91 -3.79 -5.45
N TYR A 9 11.82 -3.97 -4.70
CA TYR A 9 10.72 -3.02 -4.66
C TYR A 9 11.20 -1.62 -4.25
N VAL A 10 12.04 -1.52 -3.22
CA VAL A 10 12.51 -0.24 -2.71
C VAL A 10 13.45 0.43 -3.70
N THR A 11 14.44 -0.30 -4.19
CA THR A 11 15.50 0.27 -5.03
C THR A 11 15.03 0.52 -6.46
N LYS A 12 14.28 -0.40 -7.06
CA LYS A 12 13.84 -0.33 -8.47
C LYS A 12 12.56 0.48 -8.64
N CYS A 13 11.74 0.61 -7.59
CA CYS A 13 10.48 1.37 -7.63
C CYS A 13 10.48 2.62 -6.74
N LEU A 14 10.63 2.48 -5.42
CA LEU A 14 10.44 3.62 -4.50
C LEU A 14 11.53 4.70 -4.66
N TYR A 15 12.81 4.34 -4.75
CA TYR A 15 13.91 5.28 -4.94
C TYR A 15 14.03 5.88 -6.34
N LYS A 16 13.32 5.33 -7.33
CA LYS A 16 13.36 5.86 -8.69
C LYS A 16 12.84 7.30 -8.71
N LYS A 17 13.69 8.25 -9.09
CA LYS A 17 13.30 9.67 -9.21
C LYS A 17 12.17 9.80 -10.24
N ASN A 18 11.13 10.56 -9.88
CA ASN A 18 10.06 10.91 -10.81
C ASN A 18 9.72 12.41 -10.70
N LYS A 19 9.12 12.96 -11.75
CA LYS A 19 8.65 14.35 -11.78
C LYS A 19 7.19 14.48 -11.34
N LEU A 20 6.60 13.45 -10.71
CA LEU A 20 5.19 13.48 -10.31
C LEU A 20 5.01 14.54 -9.22
N ARG A 21 4.07 15.46 -9.44
CA ARG A 21 3.67 16.46 -8.46
C ARG A 21 2.51 15.92 -7.62
N LEU A 22 2.80 14.89 -6.84
CA LEU A 22 1.84 14.20 -5.97
C LEU A 22 2.39 14.12 -4.53
N PRO A 23 1.51 14.06 -3.51
CA PRO A 23 1.85 13.63 -2.16
C PRO A 23 2.64 12.31 -2.15
N ILE A 24 3.49 12.11 -1.15
CA ILE A 24 4.41 10.96 -1.07
C ILE A 24 3.63 9.63 -1.12
N THR A 25 2.55 9.52 -0.36
CA THR A 25 1.70 8.31 -0.34
C THR A 25 1.08 8.00 -1.70
N GLU A 26 0.60 9.01 -2.43
CA GLU A 26 0.05 8.84 -3.77
C GLU A 26 1.16 8.48 -4.78
N LYS A 27 2.36 9.06 -4.67
CA LYS A 27 3.51 8.65 -5.48
C LYS A 27 3.83 7.17 -5.28
N VAL A 28 3.80 6.71 -4.04
CA VAL A 28 4.06 5.30 -3.69
C VAL A 28 3.01 4.41 -4.33
N LEU A 29 1.73 4.78 -4.25
CA LEU A 29 0.64 4.06 -4.92
C LEU A 29 0.88 3.97 -6.44
N ILE A 30 1.04 5.10 -7.11
CA ILE A 30 1.21 5.15 -8.58
C ILE A 30 2.45 4.37 -9.02
N LYS A 31 3.59 4.55 -8.34
CA LYS A 31 4.82 3.81 -8.62
C LYS A 31 4.62 2.31 -8.43
N SER A 32 3.91 1.90 -7.37
CA SER A 32 3.65 0.49 -7.07
C SER A 32 2.77 -0.15 -8.13
N ILE A 33 1.70 0.55 -8.56
CA ILE A 33 0.83 0.12 -9.65
C ILE A 33 1.67 -0.15 -10.92
N SER A 34 2.51 0.80 -11.33
CA SER A 34 3.34 0.65 -12.53
C SER A 34 4.42 -0.43 -12.37
N TYR A 35 5.01 -0.58 -11.19
CA TYR A 35 6.09 -1.55 -10.96
C TYR A 35 5.60 -3.00 -10.97
N PHE A 36 4.44 -3.25 -10.37
CA PHE A 36 3.85 -4.60 -10.32
C PHE A 36 2.90 -4.89 -11.49
N ASP A 37 2.74 -3.93 -12.40
CA ASP A 37 1.77 -3.99 -13.50
C ASP A 37 0.33 -4.30 -13.04
N TYR A 38 -0.05 -3.75 -11.88
CA TYR A 38 -1.39 -3.94 -11.32
C TYR A 38 -2.45 -3.30 -12.21
N LYS A 39 -3.59 -3.98 -12.35
CA LYS A 39 -4.68 -3.57 -13.24
C LYS A 39 -5.89 -3.07 -12.48
N THR A 40 -6.00 -3.42 -11.20
CA THR A 40 -7.17 -3.11 -10.39
C THR A 40 -6.80 -2.46 -9.07
N VAL A 41 -7.47 -1.35 -8.76
CA VAL A 41 -7.29 -0.60 -7.51
C VAL A 41 -8.63 -0.51 -6.80
N ARG A 42 -8.66 -0.78 -5.51
CA ARG A 42 -9.78 -0.45 -4.62
C ARG A 42 -9.40 0.73 -3.74
N LEU A 43 -10.30 1.72 -3.66
CA LEU A 43 -10.20 2.79 -2.67
C LEU A 43 -11.05 2.40 -1.45
N LEU A 44 -10.52 2.57 -0.23
CA LEU A 44 -11.28 2.31 1.00
C LEU A 44 -12.41 3.32 1.21
N VAL A 45 -12.15 4.57 0.81
CA VAL A 45 -13.12 5.66 0.79
C VAL A 45 -13.13 6.24 -0.61
N ASN A 46 -14.34 6.48 -1.15
CA ASN A 46 -14.48 7.13 -2.44
C ASN A 46 -13.92 8.55 -2.36
N ASN A 47 -12.85 8.79 -3.11
CA ASN A 47 -12.21 10.09 -3.22
C ASN A 47 -11.94 10.37 -4.70
N GLU A 48 -12.71 11.30 -5.27
CA GLU A 48 -12.68 11.64 -6.69
C GLU A 48 -11.33 12.21 -7.12
N ASP A 49 -10.67 13.00 -6.28
CA ASP A 49 -9.35 13.56 -6.57
C ASP A 49 -8.31 12.45 -6.72
N ILE A 50 -8.28 11.49 -5.80
CA ILE A 50 -7.37 10.35 -5.86
C ILE A 50 -7.71 9.44 -7.05
N ALA A 51 -9.00 9.18 -7.28
CA ALA A 51 -9.46 8.40 -8.44
C ALA A 51 -8.99 9.04 -9.75
N GLN A 52 -9.14 10.36 -9.89
CA GLN A 52 -8.72 11.09 -11.08
C GLN A 52 -7.21 11.04 -11.26
N LYS A 53 -6.42 11.24 -10.20
CA LYS A 53 -4.96 11.12 -10.24
C LYS A 53 -4.50 9.72 -10.65
N ILE A 54 -5.15 8.65 -10.15
CA ILE A 54 -4.87 7.28 -10.59
C ILE A 54 -5.15 7.14 -12.07
N LYS A 55 -6.31 7.60 -12.56
CA LYS A 55 -6.67 7.51 -13.98
C LYS A 55 -5.72 8.31 -14.89
N THR A 56 -5.29 9.49 -14.46
CA THR A 56 -4.33 10.32 -15.22
C THR A 56 -2.96 9.67 -15.32
N ASN A 57 -2.47 9.02 -14.26
CA ASN A 57 -1.12 8.45 -14.24
C ASN A 57 -1.06 6.97 -14.64
N CYS A 58 -2.18 6.25 -14.54
CA CYS A 58 -2.32 4.83 -14.83
C CYS A 58 -3.65 4.59 -15.58
N PRO A 59 -3.76 5.00 -16.85
CA PRO A 59 -5.03 4.98 -17.59
C PRO A 59 -5.61 3.58 -17.81
N THR A 60 -4.76 2.55 -17.80
CA THR A 60 -5.16 1.14 -17.97
C THR A 60 -5.75 0.51 -16.71
N VAL A 61 -5.74 1.22 -15.58
CA VAL A 61 -6.19 0.68 -14.29
C VAL A 61 -7.68 0.90 -14.09
N SER A 62 -8.36 -0.13 -13.61
CA SER A 62 -9.77 -0.08 -13.23
C SER A 62 -9.95 0.11 -11.73
N LEU A 63 -10.84 1.01 -11.35
CA LEU A 63 -11.26 1.18 -9.96
C LEU A 63 -12.41 0.20 -9.69
N ILE A 64 -12.23 -0.71 -8.74
CA ILE A 64 -13.20 -1.75 -8.41
C ILE A 64 -13.38 -1.87 -6.89
N ASN A 65 -14.52 -2.41 -6.47
CA ASN A 65 -14.85 -2.50 -5.04
C ASN A 65 -14.42 -3.81 -4.40
N ASN A 66 -14.14 -4.87 -5.17
CA ASN A 66 -13.82 -6.21 -4.67
C ASN A 66 -12.68 -6.85 -5.47
N ASN A 67 -11.91 -7.76 -4.86
CA ASN A 67 -10.88 -8.55 -5.53
C ASN A 67 -9.82 -7.75 -6.32
N SER A 68 -9.40 -6.60 -5.81
CA SER A 68 -8.36 -5.78 -6.44
C SER A 68 -6.93 -6.26 -6.16
N ASP A 69 -6.02 -5.88 -7.06
CA ASP A 69 -4.58 -6.13 -6.93
C ASP A 69 -3.96 -5.25 -5.84
N VAL A 70 -4.41 -3.99 -5.75
CA VAL A 70 -4.00 -3.06 -4.70
C VAL A 70 -5.20 -2.40 -4.05
N ILE A 71 -5.09 -2.15 -2.75
CA ILE A 71 -6.06 -1.42 -1.93
C ILE A 71 -5.37 -0.19 -1.37
N PHE A 72 -6.03 0.95 -1.45
CA PHE A 72 -5.52 2.23 -0.96
C PHE A 72 -6.52 2.93 -0.05
N GLY A 73 -6.04 3.51 1.05
CA GLY A 73 -6.84 4.40 1.89
C GLY A 73 -6.10 4.90 3.12
N ASN A 74 -6.78 5.63 4.01
CA ASN A 74 -6.17 6.03 5.27
C ASN A 74 -6.22 4.88 6.28
N ILE A 75 -5.23 4.82 7.19
CA ILE A 75 -5.21 3.81 8.24
C ILE A 75 -6.45 3.88 9.16
N ASN A 76 -7.07 5.05 9.30
CA ASN A 76 -8.30 5.20 10.06
C ASN A 76 -9.50 4.54 9.37
N ASP A 77 -9.46 4.40 8.05
CA ASP A 77 -10.56 3.85 7.25
C ASP A 77 -10.57 2.32 7.27
N LEU A 78 -9.48 1.67 7.70
CA LEU A 78 -9.39 0.21 7.71
C LEU A 78 -10.46 -0.44 8.59
N GLN A 79 -10.84 0.18 9.71
CA GLN A 79 -11.84 -0.35 10.62
C GLN A 79 -13.27 0.04 10.24
N SER A 80 -13.46 1.17 9.58
CA SER A 80 -14.77 1.66 9.14
C SER A 80 -15.18 1.12 7.76
N SER A 81 -14.23 0.62 6.98
CA SER A 81 -14.50 -0.01 5.69
C SER A 81 -14.97 -1.46 5.85
N ASP A 82 -15.74 -1.97 4.89
CA ASP A 82 -16.11 -3.39 4.76
C ASP A 82 -14.92 -4.30 4.35
N LEU A 83 -13.69 -3.91 4.70
CA LEU A 83 -12.48 -4.63 4.32
C LEU A 83 -12.17 -5.74 5.30
N GLU A 84 -12.42 -6.98 4.88
CA GLU A 84 -11.99 -8.16 5.61
C GLU A 84 -10.55 -8.52 5.25
N ILE A 85 -9.57 -7.94 5.96
CA ILE A 85 -8.13 -8.13 5.70
C ILE A 85 -7.75 -9.62 5.63
N HIS A 86 -8.36 -10.45 6.46
CA HIS A 86 -8.10 -11.89 6.53
C HIS A 86 -8.59 -12.67 5.29
N LYS A 87 -9.50 -12.11 4.48
CA LYS A 87 -9.99 -12.71 3.22
C LYS A 87 -9.25 -12.22 1.99
N LEU A 88 -8.27 -11.32 2.16
CA LEU A 88 -7.49 -10.81 1.03
C LEU A 88 -6.62 -11.90 0.40
N LYS A 89 -6.45 -11.80 -0.91
CA LYS A 89 -5.58 -12.70 -1.66
C LYS A 89 -4.13 -12.44 -1.28
N SER A 90 -3.31 -13.49 -1.26
CA SER A 90 -1.88 -13.36 -0.93
C SER A 90 -1.08 -12.47 -1.87
N ILE A 91 -1.60 -12.21 -3.07
CA ILE A 91 -0.99 -11.32 -4.07
C ILE A 91 -1.41 -9.85 -3.91
N THR A 92 -2.47 -9.58 -3.14
CA THR A 92 -2.98 -8.22 -2.96
C THR A 92 -1.96 -7.39 -2.17
N MET A 93 -1.79 -6.14 -2.57
CA MET A 93 -1.05 -5.13 -1.83
C MET A 93 -2.02 -4.19 -1.11
N LEU A 94 -1.68 -3.78 0.11
CA LEU A 94 -2.39 -2.71 0.81
C LEU A 94 -1.43 -1.52 1.04
N VAL A 95 -1.86 -0.32 0.64
CA VAL A 95 -1.14 0.94 0.87
C VAL A 95 -1.99 1.81 1.80
N VAL A 96 -1.47 2.12 2.98
CA VAL A 96 -2.20 2.82 4.05
C VAL A 96 -1.56 4.15 4.39
N ASP A 97 -2.29 5.24 4.17
CA ASP A 97 -1.83 6.59 4.46
C ASP A 97 -1.88 6.93 5.95
N GLY A 98 -0.93 7.76 6.39
CA GLY A 98 -0.98 8.45 7.67
C GLY A 98 -0.64 7.60 8.89
N ILE A 99 0.19 6.56 8.71
CA ILE A 99 0.55 5.61 9.78
C ILE A 99 1.21 6.29 11.00
N HIS A 100 1.96 7.39 10.81
CA HIS A 100 2.61 8.16 11.87
C HIS A 100 1.95 9.54 12.13
N LYS A 101 0.71 9.78 11.69
CA LYS A 101 0.05 11.10 11.88
C LYS A 101 -0.16 11.47 13.35
N ASN A 102 -0.48 10.50 14.19
CA ASN A 102 -0.61 10.67 15.64
C ASN A 102 -0.42 9.32 16.37
N LYS A 103 -0.47 9.34 17.71
CA LYS A 103 -0.30 8.14 18.53
C LYS A 103 -1.29 7.02 18.16
N ASN A 104 -2.55 7.37 17.91
CA ASN A 104 -3.59 6.39 17.58
C ASN A 104 -3.38 5.76 16.18
N THR A 105 -2.94 6.53 15.18
CA THR A 105 -2.61 5.95 13.86
C THR A 105 -1.40 5.01 13.95
N LEU A 106 -0.43 5.35 14.80
CA LEU A 106 0.74 4.49 15.04
C LEU A 106 0.32 3.19 15.72
N GLU A 107 -0.50 3.25 16.76
CA GLU A 107 -1.03 2.04 17.42
C GLU A 107 -1.82 1.14 16.44
N ARG A 108 -2.61 1.74 15.54
CA ARG A 108 -3.29 0.99 14.47
C ARG A 108 -2.31 0.32 13.51
N TRP A 109 -1.20 0.98 13.19
CA TRP A 109 -0.16 0.41 12.32
C TRP A 109 0.54 -0.77 12.97
N GLU A 110 0.89 -0.65 14.26
CA GLU A 110 1.47 -1.75 15.03
C GLU A 110 0.52 -2.96 15.07
N ARG A 111 -0.76 -2.75 15.38
CA ARG A 111 -1.77 -3.82 15.36
C ARG A 111 -1.94 -4.46 13.98
N LEU A 112 -1.89 -3.67 12.91
CA LEU A 112 -1.98 -4.20 11.54
C LEU A 112 -0.80 -5.14 11.23
N LYS A 113 0.41 -4.77 11.65
CA LYS A 113 1.61 -5.62 11.48
C LYS A 113 1.49 -6.94 12.24
N GLU A 114 0.83 -6.95 13.38
CA GLU A 114 0.67 -8.15 14.22
C GLU A 114 -0.24 -9.22 13.60
N LEU A 115 -1.13 -8.87 12.66
CA LEU A 115 -2.02 -9.84 12.01
C LEU A 115 -1.26 -11.01 11.35
N ASP A 116 -1.79 -12.22 11.48
CA ASP A 116 -1.15 -13.44 10.95
C ASP A 116 -1.11 -13.50 9.43
N CYS A 117 -2.07 -12.86 8.76
CA CYS A 117 -2.09 -12.77 7.29
C CYS A 117 -1.05 -11.78 6.76
N VAL A 118 -0.59 -10.83 7.58
CA VAL A 118 0.42 -9.84 7.21
C VAL A 118 1.79 -10.47 7.31
N ARG A 119 2.50 -10.46 6.18
CA ARG A 119 3.83 -11.09 6.05
C ARG A 119 4.91 -10.06 5.92
N VAL A 120 4.77 -9.12 4.98
CA VAL A 120 5.80 -8.11 4.77
C VAL A 120 5.18 -6.74 4.90
N THR A 121 5.80 -5.86 5.68
CA THR A 121 5.43 -4.44 5.70
C THR A 121 6.63 -3.55 5.43
N VAL A 122 6.38 -2.45 4.71
CA VAL A 122 7.34 -1.39 4.46
C VAL A 122 6.77 -0.09 4.99
N ASP A 123 7.30 0.37 6.12
CA ASP A 123 7.02 1.65 6.74
C ASP A 123 7.90 2.73 6.10
N ILE A 124 7.29 3.68 5.40
CA ILE A 124 7.99 4.80 4.77
C ILE A 124 7.69 6.15 5.46
N PHE A 125 7.41 6.11 6.76
CA PHE A 125 7.02 7.24 7.61
C PHE A 125 5.65 7.87 7.29
N TYR A 126 5.39 8.26 6.05
CA TYR A 126 4.11 8.86 5.67
C TYR A 126 3.00 7.82 5.51
N CYS A 127 3.34 6.68 4.93
CA CYS A 127 2.41 5.57 4.70
C CYS A 127 3.10 4.22 4.96
N GLY A 128 2.28 3.17 5.03
CA GLY A 128 2.74 1.80 5.12
C GLY A 128 2.32 1.03 3.87
N VAL A 129 3.21 0.18 3.35
CA VAL A 129 2.88 -0.81 2.32
C VAL A 129 2.87 -2.18 2.96
N VAL A 130 1.86 -2.98 2.66
CA VAL A 130 1.60 -4.29 3.28
C VAL A 130 1.41 -5.34 2.20
N PHE A 131 2.06 -6.49 2.38
CA PHE A 131 1.96 -7.66 1.53
C PHE A 131 1.54 -8.89 2.34
N PHE A 132 0.64 -9.69 1.77
CA PHE A 132 0.04 -10.88 2.40
C PHE A 132 0.62 -12.20 1.85
N ARG A 133 1.86 -12.15 1.34
CA ARG A 133 2.53 -13.26 0.65
C ARG A 133 2.90 -14.38 1.63
N LYS A 134 2.02 -15.39 1.76
CA LYS A 134 2.15 -16.49 2.74
C LYS A 134 3.48 -17.27 2.67
N GLU A 135 4.12 -17.29 1.50
CA GLU A 135 5.40 -17.97 1.26
C GLU A 135 6.61 -17.24 1.87
N GLN A 136 6.46 -15.96 2.26
CA GLN A 136 7.53 -15.17 2.86
C GLN A 136 7.46 -15.22 4.38
N VAL A 137 8.62 -15.14 5.02
CA VAL A 137 8.73 -14.98 6.48
C VAL A 137 8.15 -13.62 6.88
N LYS A 138 7.63 -13.53 8.11
CA LYS A 138 7.11 -12.27 8.64
C LYS A 138 8.25 -11.27 8.87
N GLU A 139 8.26 -10.18 8.12
CA GLU A 139 9.32 -9.16 8.14
C GLU A 139 8.75 -7.75 8.06
N HIS A 140 9.25 -6.84 8.89
CA HIS A 140 8.79 -5.45 8.95
C HIS A 140 9.98 -4.51 8.73
N PHE A 141 9.94 -3.75 7.63
CA PHE A 141 11.00 -2.84 7.21
C PHE A 141 10.59 -1.41 7.48
N LYS A 142 11.55 -0.58 7.92
CA LYS A 142 11.39 0.87 8.02
C LYS A 142 12.40 1.54 7.10
N ILE A 143 11.91 2.39 6.19
CA ILE A 143 12.68 2.97 5.10
C ILE A 143 12.48 4.48 5.09
N ARG A 144 13.56 5.20 4.84
CA ARG A 144 13.53 6.65 4.62
C ARG A 144 13.67 6.89 3.12
N ILE A 145 12.69 7.57 2.53
CA ILE A 145 12.63 7.93 1.10
C ILE A 145 12.52 9.44 0.93
#